data_AF-A0A7W0UPF0-F1
#
_entry.id   AF-A0A7W0UPF0-F1
#
_cell.length_a   1.000
_cell.length_b   1.000
_cell.length_c   1.000
_cell.angle_alpha   90.00
_cell.angle_beta   90.00
_cell.angle_gamma   90.00
#
_symmetry.space_group_name_H-M   'P 1'
#
loop_
_entity.id
_entity.type
_entity.pdbx_description
1 polymer ?
#
loop_
_entity_poly.entity_id
_entity_poly.type
_entity_poly.pdbx_seq_one_letter_code
_entity_poly.pdbx_strand_id
1 'polypeptide(L)'
;TELAAAAGLDDAQVAELESFGLLTPAPQSGDHPVFDEEALTIARMAAGFYRHGIETRHLRMYKHFAQREAALFEQVLLAYLRQRNPEARAKAQTELAELAQLGRGLRAALLVTAVREVLAD
;
A
#
# COMPACT_ATOMS: atom_id res chain seq x y z
N THR A 1 -3.30 5.80 -20.25
CA THR A 1 -2.13 4.94 -19.94
C THR A 1 -2.56 3.49 -19.93
N GLU A 2 -1.64 2.55 -20.13
CA GLU A 2 -1.96 1.11 -20.03
C GLU A 2 -2.46 0.75 -18.63
N LEU A 3 -1.89 1.38 -17.60
CA LEU A 3 -2.33 1.25 -16.21
C LEU A 3 -3.80 1.67 -16.03
N ALA A 4 -4.18 2.84 -16.55
CA ALA A 4 -5.55 3.35 -16.42
C ALA A 4 -6.56 2.35 -17.00
N ALA A 5 -6.32 1.89 -18.23
CA ALA A 5 -7.15 0.89 -18.88
C ALA A 5 -7.22 -0.44 -18.08
N ALA A 6 -6.09 -0.94 -17.60
CA ALA A 6 -6.01 -2.20 -16.86
C ALA A 6 -6.61 -2.15 -15.44
N ALA A 7 -6.70 -0.95 -14.86
CA ALA A 7 -7.27 -0.70 -13.54
C ALA A 7 -8.75 -0.26 -13.56
N GLY A 8 -9.27 0.12 -14.74
CA GLY A 8 -10.60 0.71 -14.86
C GLY A 8 -10.65 2.16 -14.36
N LEU A 9 -9.57 2.90 -14.57
CA LEU A 9 -9.42 4.32 -14.27
C LEU A 9 -9.32 5.14 -15.55
N ASP A 10 -9.50 6.46 -15.45
CA ASP A 10 -9.05 7.40 -16.47
C ASP A 10 -7.64 7.93 -16.19
N ASP A 11 -7.07 8.64 -17.17
CA ASP A 11 -5.69 9.17 -17.05
C ASP A 11 -5.56 10.29 -16.01
N ALA A 12 -6.63 11.03 -15.75
CA ALA A 12 -6.64 12.07 -14.73
C ALA A 12 -6.59 11.46 -13.32
N GLN A 13 -7.29 10.35 -13.10
CA GLN A 13 -7.27 9.58 -11.88
C GLN A 13 -5.91 8.95 -11.60
N VAL A 14 -5.23 8.42 -12.62
CA VAL A 14 -3.85 7.93 -12.49
C VAL A 14 -2.90 9.08 -12.13
N ALA A 15 -2.98 10.21 -12.84
CA ALA A 15 -2.18 11.38 -12.54
C ALA A 15 -2.43 11.93 -11.11
N GLU A 16 -3.68 11.89 -10.63
CA GLU A 16 -4.00 12.29 -9.26
C GLU A 16 -3.34 11.34 -8.25
N LEU A 17 -3.48 10.02 -8.43
CA LEU A 17 -2.83 9.01 -7.58
C LEU A 17 -1.31 9.19 -7.52
N GLU A 18 -0.66 9.51 -8.65
CA GLU A 18 0.77 9.86 -8.71
C GLU A 18 1.07 11.15 -7.95
N SER A 19 0.28 12.20 -8.13
CA SER A 19 0.51 13.51 -7.47
C SER A 19 0.41 13.43 -5.94
N PHE A 20 -0.44 12.54 -5.42
CA PHE A 20 -0.52 12.23 -3.98
C PHE A 20 0.50 11.16 -3.55
N GLY A 21 1.24 10.60 -4.51
CA GLY A 21 2.28 9.60 -4.36
C GLY A 21 1.76 8.25 -3.89
N LEU A 22 0.53 7.90 -4.22
CA LEU A 22 0.02 6.53 -4.06
C LEU A 22 0.58 5.62 -5.15
N LEU A 23 0.82 6.17 -6.34
CA LEU A 23 1.54 5.51 -7.41
C LEU A 23 2.91 6.17 -7.57
N THR A 24 3.89 5.38 -7.99
CA THR A 24 5.21 5.87 -8.37
C THR A 24 5.64 5.06 -9.59
N PRO A 25 6.02 5.72 -10.69
CA PRO A 25 6.51 5.01 -11.86
C PRO A 25 7.83 4.31 -11.53
N ALA A 26 8.08 3.20 -12.24
CA ALA A 26 9.30 2.43 -12.09
C ALA A 26 10.52 3.33 -12.36
N PRO A 27 11.64 3.13 -11.61
CA PRO A 27 12.88 3.83 -11.90
C PRO A 27 13.27 3.61 -13.37
N GLN A 28 13.71 4.66 -14.06
CA GLN A 28 14.18 4.62 -15.46
C GLN A 28 13.11 4.54 -16.56
N SER A 29 11.85 4.87 -16.26
CA SER A 29 10.76 4.87 -17.26
C SER A 29 10.91 5.87 -18.43
N GLY A 30 11.87 6.81 -18.39
CA GLY A 30 12.04 7.82 -19.43
C GLY A 30 10.80 8.72 -19.58
N ASP A 31 10.46 9.10 -20.81
CA ASP A 31 9.32 9.99 -21.11
C ASP A 31 7.95 9.31 -20.98
N HIS A 32 7.91 7.98 -20.85
CA HIS A 32 6.68 7.19 -20.73
C HIS A 32 6.67 6.42 -19.40
N PRO A 33 5.90 6.85 -18.38
CA PRO A 33 5.91 6.21 -17.08
C PRO A 33 5.47 4.74 -17.19
N VAL A 34 6.34 3.84 -16.73
CA VAL A 34 6.06 2.40 -16.62
C VAL A 34 5.67 2.11 -15.18
N PHE A 35 4.63 1.32 -14.99
CA PHE A 35 4.13 0.93 -13.68
C PHE A 35 4.25 -0.58 -13.49
N ASP A 36 4.62 -1.00 -12.29
CA ASP A 36 4.77 -2.40 -11.92
C ASP A 36 3.45 -3.03 -11.46
N GLU A 37 3.52 -4.29 -11.04
CA GLU A 37 2.36 -5.06 -10.58
C GLU A 37 1.76 -4.50 -9.29
N GLU A 38 2.59 -4.03 -8.37
CA GLU A 38 2.16 -3.32 -7.16
C GLU A 38 1.38 -2.04 -7.51
N ALA A 39 1.86 -1.24 -8.46
CA ALA A 39 1.14 -0.06 -8.92
C ALA A 39 -0.22 -0.41 -9.55
N LEU A 40 -0.30 -1.48 -10.35
CA LEU A 40 -1.58 -1.98 -10.87
C LEU A 40 -2.53 -2.43 -9.75
N THR A 41 -2.01 -3.09 -8.73
CA THR A 41 -2.80 -3.51 -7.56
C THR A 41 -3.37 -2.30 -6.82
N ILE A 42 -2.54 -1.27 -6.56
CA ILE A 42 -2.97 -0.03 -5.91
C ILE A 42 -4.05 0.67 -6.75
N ALA A 43 -3.83 0.80 -8.06
CA ALA A 43 -4.77 1.44 -8.99
C ALA A 43 -6.13 0.73 -9.01
N ARG A 44 -6.16 -0.62 -9.02
CA ARG A 44 -7.40 -1.40 -8.96
C ARG A 44 -8.16 -1.22 -7.64
N MET A 45 -7.44 -1.14 -6.51
CA MET A 45 -8.07 -0.87 -5.21
C MET A 45 -8.65 0.55 -5.18
N ALA A 46 -7.91 1.55 -5.69
CA ALA A 46 -8.39 2.92 -5.80
C ALA A 46 -9.66 3.02 -6.67
N ALA A 47 -9.68 2.35 -7.83
CA ALA A 47 -10.88 2.25 -8.67
C ALA A 47 -12.08 1.67 -7.91
N GLY A 48 -11.83 0.71 -7.01
CA GLY A 48 -12.82 0.20 -6.07
C GLY A 48 -13.43 1.28 -5.19
N PHE A 49 -12.59 2.07 -4.53
CA PHE A 49 -12.99 3.17 -3.66
C PHE A 49 -13.72 4.30 -4.39
N TYR A 50 -13.33 4.62 -5.63
CA TYR A 50 -13.96 5.69 -6.42
C TYR A 50 -15.44 5.40 -6.71
N ARG A 51 -15.81 4.12 -6.90
CA ARG A 51 -17.23 3.74 -7.06
C ARG A 51 -18.09 4.03 -5.83
N HIS A 52 -17.47 4.29 -4.69
CA HIS A 52 -18.13 4.66 -3.43
C HIS A 52 -17.90 6.13 -3.04
N GLY A 53 -17.39 6.97 -3.96
CA GLY A 53 -17.12 8.38 -3.71
C GLY A 53 -15.87 8.66 -2.85
N ILE A 54 -15.02 7.66 -2.64
CA ILE A 54 -13.81 7.81 -1.82
C ILE A 54 -12.61 8.13 -2.72
N GLU A 55 -12.36 9.42 -2.92
CA GLU A 55 -11.28 9.95 -3.78
C GLU A 55 -9.86 9.80 -3.20
N THR A 56 -8.83 10.04 -4.04
CA THR A 56 -7.39 9.99 -3.71
C THR A 56 -7.02 10.68 -2.39
N ARG A 57 -7.60 11.86 -2.14
CA ARG A 57 -7.34 12.65 -0.92
C ARG A 57 -7.64 11.87 0.36
N HIS A 58 -8.66 11.01 0.34
CA HIS A 58 -9.04 10.14 1.45
C HIS A 58 -8.09 8.93 1.52
N LEU A 59 -7.74 8.38 0.37
CA LEU A 59 -6.85 7.22 0.28
C LEU A 59 -5.44 7.50 0.81
N ARG A 60 -5.02 8.77 0.85
CA ARG A 60 -3.76 9.19 1.48
C ARG A 60 -3.61 8.71 2.93
N MET A 61 -4.70 8.49 3.66
CA MET A 61 -4.63 7.91 5.01
C MET A 61 -4.01 6.51 5.00
N TYR A 62 -4.33 5.67 4.02
CA TYR A 62 -3.77 4.33 3.90
C TYR A 62 -2.27 4.35 3.62
N LYS A 63 -1.80 5.30 2.80
CA LYS A 63 -0.36 5.52 2.58
C LYS A 63 0.36 5.85 3.88
N HIS A 64 -0.18 6.78 4.67
CA HIS A 64 0.42 7.15 5.96
C HIS A 64 0.44 5.97 6.94
N PHE A 65 -0.61 5.17 6.98
CA PHE A 65 -0.65 3.95 7.81
C PHE A 65 0.41 2.93 7.36
N ALA A 66 0.53 2.69 6.05
CA ALA A 66 1.52 1.78 5.51
C ALA A 66 2.96 2.24 5.82
N GLN A 67 3.24 3.54 5.72
CA GLN A 67 4.56 4.09 6.06
C GLN A 67 4.90 3.92 7.55
N ARG A 68 3.93 4.13 8.44
CA ARG A 68 4.12 3.90 9.88
C ARG A 68 4.31 2.43 10.21
N GLU A 69 3.56 1.55 9.56
CA GLU A 69 3.72 0.10 9.71
C GLU A 69 5.10 -0.35 9.21
N ALA A 70 5.54 0.13 8.05
CA ALA A 70 6.87 -0.17 7.52
C ALA A 70 7.98 0.29 8.49
N ALA A 71 7.87 1.49 9.06
CA ALA A 71 8.82 1.99 10.05
C ALA A 71 8.86 1.14 11.32
N LEU A 72 7.71 0.66 11.80
CA LEU A 72 7.64 -0.27 12.93
C LEU A 72 8.31 -1.61 12.59
N PHE A 73 8.02 -2.17 11.42
CA PHE A 73 8.60 -3.45 10.99
C PHE A 73 10.11 -3.32 10.81
N GLU A 74 10.58 -2.21 10.22
CA GLU A 74 12.01 -1.93 10.08
C GLU A 74 12.73 -1.99 11.43
N GLN A 75 12.15 -1.37 12.48
CA GLN A 75 12.72 -1.40 13.84
C GLN A 75 12.90 -2.82 14.38
N VAL A 76 11.93 -3.70 14.14
CA VAL A 76 12.01 -5.12 14.53
C VAL A 76 13.09 -5.86 13.73
N LEU A 77 13.20 -5.56 12.44
CA LEU A 77 14.09 -6.26 11.52
C LEU A 77 15.55 -5.75 11.56
N LEU A 78 15.85 -4.64 12.24
CA LEU A 78 17.18 -4.01 12.30
C LEU A 78 18.30 -5.00 12.65
N ALA A 79 18.06 -5.94 13.57
CA ALA A 79 19.06 -6.93 13.98
C ALA A 79 19.50 -7.83 12.82
N TYR A 80 18.56 -8.30 12.00
CA TYR A 80 18.84 -9.13 10.83
C TYR A 80 19.55 -8.34 9.73
N LEU A 81 19.12 -7.09 9.50
CA LEU A 81 19.70 -6.21 8.48
C LEU A 81 21.19 -5.91 8.75
N ARG A 82 21.60 -5.83 10.02
CA ARG A 82 23.00 -5.59 10.41
C ARG A 82 23.94 -6.77 10.10
N GLN A 83 23.44 -8.00 10.16
CA GLN A 83 24.27 -9.19 9.96
C GLN A 83 24.68 -9.39 8.49
N ARG A 84 23.93 -8.83 7.54
CA ARG A 84 24.25 -8.76 6.09
C ARG A 84 24.56 -10.09 5.40
N ASN A 85 24.19 -11.22 6.00
CA ASN A 85 24.37 -12.56 5.43
C ASN A 85 23.04 -13.09 4.82
N PRO A 86 23.09 -14.09 3.91
CA PRO A 86 21.89 -14.63 3.26
C PRO A 86 20.87 -15.24 4.23
N GLU A 87 21.33 -15.91 5.29
CA GLU A 87 20.46 -16.54 6.29
C GLU A 87 19.63 -15.51 7.07
N ALA A 88 20.27 -14.41 7.49
CA ALA A 88 19.60 -13.30 8.17
C ALA A 88 18.57 -12.62 7.25
N ARG A 89 18.85 -12.50 5.94
CA ARG A 89 17.88 -11.98 4.96
C ARG A 89 16.67 -12.89 4.83
N ALA A 90 16.88 -14.21 4.75
CA ALA A 90 15.79 -15.18 4.69
C ALA A 90 14.91 -15.10 5.95
N LYS A 91 15.53 -15.04 7.14
CA LYS A 91 14.80 -14.85 8.41
C LYS A 91 14.02 -13.54 8.44
N ALA A 92 14.62 -12.44 7.99
CA ALA A 92 13.93 -11.15 7.93
C ALA A 92 12.72 -11.17 7.00
N GLN A 93 12.79 -11.88 5.86
CA GLN A 93 11.65 -12.02 4.94
C GLN A 93 10.52 -12.83 5.57
N THR A 94 10.83 -13.94 6.24
CA THR A 94 9.84 -14.75 6.97
C THR A 94 9.15 -13.93 8.06
N GLU A 95 9.94 -13.25 8.90
CA GLU A 95 9.43 -12.41 9.98
C GLU A 95 8.55 -11.26 9.44
N LEU A 96 8.98 -10.60 8.36
CA LEU A 96 8.21 -9.54 7.71
C LEU A 96 6.86 -10.06 7.19
N ALA A 97 6.83 -11.27 6.61
CA ALA A 97 5.59 -11.87 6.12
C ALA A 97 4.60 -12.14 7.27
N GLU A 98 5.09 -12.63 8.41
CA GLU A 98 4.28 -12.85 9.61
C GLU A 98 3.76 -11.54 10.20
N LEU A 99 4.63 -10.53 10.37
CA LEU A 99 4.25 -9.20 10.84
C LEU A 99 3.19 -8.57 9.93
N ALA A 100 3.35 -8.67 8.61
CA ALA A 100 2.38 -8.16 7.65
C ALA A 100 1.03 -8.90 7.74
N GLN A 101 1.03 -10.22 7.98
CA GLN A 101 -0.20 -10.98 8.20
C GLN A 101 -0.92 -10.54 9.47
N LEU A 102 -0.19 -10.42 10.58
CA LEU A 102 -0.73 -9.96 11.86
C LEU A 102 -1.29 -8.54 11.75
N GLY A 103 -0.56 -7.63 11.11
CA GLY A 103 -0.99 -6.24 10.88
C GLY A 103 -2.28 -6.13 10.07
N ARG A 104 -2.42 -6.92 8.99
CA ARG A 104 -3.67 -7.00 8.22
C ARG A 104 -4.84 -7.48 9.07
N GLY A 105 -4.64 -8.55 9.85
CA GLY A 105 -5.68 -9.10 10.73
C GLY A 105 -6.13 -8.11 11.81
N LEU A 106 -5.16 -7.45 12.47
CA LEU A 106 -5.44 -6.46 13.50
C LEU A 106 -6.23 -5.26 12.95
N ARG A 107 -5.83 -4.72 11.80
CA ARG A 107 -6.57 -3.62 11.14
C ARG A 107 -8.01 -3.99 10.83
N ALA A 108 -8.23 -5.18 10.26
CA ALA A 108 -9.57 -5.65 9.92
C ALA A 108 -10.46 -5.76 11.18
N ALA A 109 -9.92 -6.35 12.26
CA ALA A 109 -10.63 -6.49 13.52
C ALA A 109 -10.97 -5.13 14.16
N LEU A 110 -10.00 -4.21 14.23
CA LEU A 110 -10.19 -2.87 14.80
C LEU A 110 -11.21 -2.05 13.99
N LEU A 111 -11.21 -2.16 12.67
CA LEU A 111 -12.19 -1.48 11.82
C LEU A 111 -13.61 -2.00 12.10
N VAL A 112 -13.79 -3.32 12.23
CA VAL A 112 -15.09 -3.91 12.59
C VAL A 112 -15.55 -3.41 13.95
N THR A 113 -14.68 -3.35 14.95
CA THR A 113 -15.01 -2.82 16.28
C THR A 113 -15.44 -1.35 16.20
N ALA A 114 -14.66 -0.49 15.54
CA ALA A 114 -14.97 0.94 15.44
C ALA A 114 -16.27 1.23 14.68
N VAL A 115 -16.53 0.50 13.58
CA VAL A 115 -17.78 0.67 12.81
C VAL A 115 -18.99 0.18 13.59
N ARG A 116 -18.86 -0.89 14.38
CA ARG A 116 -19.95 -1.38 15.24
C ARG A 116 -20.38 -0.33 16.26
N GLU A 117 -19.43 0.40 16.84
CA GLU A 117 -19.74 1.50 17.77
C GLU A 117 -20.56 2.59 17.07
N VAL A 118 -20.16 3.01 15.88
CA VAL A 118 -20.89 4.03 15.09
C VAL A 118 -22.29 3.59 14.69
N LEU A 119 -22.52 2.30 14.46
CA LEU A 119 -23.83 1.75 14.07
C LEU A 119 -24.74 1.41 15.25
N ALA A 120 -24.20 1.40 16.47
CA ALA A 120 -24.97 1.14 17.69
C ALA A 120 -25.60 2.41 18.28
N ASP A 121 -25.16 3.58 17.83
CA ASP A 121 -25.74 4.91 18.10
C ASP A 121 -26.82 5.28 17.07
#